data_AF-A0A7Y2Q8V1-F1
#
_entry.id   AF-A0A7Y2Q8V1-F1
#
_cell.length_a   1.000
_cell.length_b   1.000
_cell.length_c   1.000
_cell.angle_alpha   90.00
_cell.angle_beta   90.00
_cell.angle_gamma   90.00
#
_symmetry.space_group_name_H-M   'P 1'
#
loop_
_entity.id
_entity.type
_entity.pdbx_description
1 polymer ?
#
loop_
_entity_poly.entity_id
_entity_poly.type
_entity_poly.pdbx_seq_one_letter_code
_entity_poly.pdbx_strand_id
1 'polypeptide(L)' 'MAFEDEPPYRQVYARQILAKAGVAKNDRLLAALAKVPREKFVGPPPWFYNDFRHYREMASTDPVVLYQDLLIGLNT' A
#
# COMPACT_ATOMS: atom_id res chain seq x y z
N MET A 1 7.72 7.19 -16.31
CA MET A 1 8.28 6.27 -15.32
C MET A 1 7.65 4.92 -15.57
N ALA A 2 8.50 3.94 -15.86
CA ALA A 2 8.11 2.55 -16.01
C ALA A 2 7.80 1.98 -14.62
N PHE A 3 7.09 0.86 -14.57
CA PHE A 3 6.75 0.19 -13.31
C PHE A 3 8.01 -0.23 -12.53
N GLU A 4 9.07 -0.59 -13.24
CA GLU A 4 10.36 -1.01 -12.74
C GLU A 4 11.13 0.11 -12.02
N ASP A 5 10.80 1.37 -12.32
CA ASP A 5 11.41 2.54 -11.69
C ASP A 5 10.84 2.83 -10.28
N GLU A 6 9.68 2.26 -9.95
CA GLU A 6 9.02 2.49 -8.66
C GLU A 6 9.72 1.74 -7.51
N PRO A 7 9.64 2.22 -6.26
CA PRO A 7 10.27 1.54 -5.14
C PRO A 7 9.83 0.06 -5.01
N PRO A 8 10.75 -0.87 -4.67
CA PRO A 8 10.44 -2.32 -4.66
C PRO A 8 9.21 -2.71 -3.85
N TYR A 9 8.97 -2.08 -2.69
CA TYR A 9 7.82 -2.36 -1.84
C TYR A 9 6.48 -2.03 -2.53
N ARG A 10 6.43 -0.98 -3.36
CA ARG A 10 5.23 -0.63 -4.13
C ARG A 10 4.99 -1.61 -5.26
N GLN A 11 6.06 -2.04 -5.92
CA GLN A 11 5.98 -3.05 -6.97
C GLN A 11 5.47 -4.40 -6.43
N VAL A 12 5.98 -4.82 -5.27
CA VAL A 12 5.54 -6.06 -4.60
C VAL A 12 4.07 -5.96 -4.21
N TYR A 13 3.66 -4.85 -3.58
CA TYR A 13 2.27 -4.57 -3.24
C TYR A 13 1.35 -4.65 -4.46
N ALA A 14 1.68 -3.96 -5.55
CA ALA A 14 0.88 -3.97 -6.77
C ALA A 14 0.69 -5.40 -7.32
N ARG A 15 1.76 -6.20 -7.40
CA ARG A 15 1.69 -7.60 -7.85
C ARG A 15 0.78 -8.44 -6.94
N GLN A 16 0.91 -8.31 -5.62
CA GLN A 16 0.13 -9.08 -4.65
C GLN A 16 -1.37 -8.74 -4.74
N ILE A 17 -1.73 -7.47 -4.84
CA ILE A 17 -3.13 -7.04 -4.95
C ILE A 17 -3.76 -7.55 -6.26
N LEU A 18 -3.06 -7.41 -7.39
CA LEU A 18 -3.57 -7.91 -8.67
C LEU A 18 -3.73 -9.44 -8.68
N ALA A 19 -2.78 -10.16 -8.08
CA ALA A 19 -2.86 -11.61 -7.95
C ALA A 19 -4.08 -12.02 -7.10
N LYS A 20 -4.27 -11.37 -5.93
CA LYS A 20 -5.42 -11.61 -5.06
C LYS A 20 -6.75 -11.29 -5.74
N ALA A 21 -6.81 -10.25 -6.56
CA ALA A 21 -8.01 -9.85 -7.30
C ALA A 21 -8.26 -10.65 -8.60
N GLY A 22 -7.37 -11.58 -8.98
CA GLY A 22 -7.54 -12.39 -10.19
C GLY A 22 -7.29 -11.64 -11.50
N VAL A 23 -6.57 -10.51 -11.46
CA VAL A 23 -6.32 -9.63 -12.62
C VAL A 23 -4.82 -9.38 -12.86
N ALA A 24 -3.99 -10.39 -12.58
CA ALA A 24 -2.52 -10.33 -12.67
C ALA A 24 -1.95 -9.85 -14.02
N LYS A 25 -2.72 -9.96 -15.11
CA LYS A 25 -2.30 -9.56 -16.47
C LYS A 25 -2.67 -8.12 -16.84
N ASN A 26 -3.17 -7.31 -15.90
CA ASN A 26 -3.57 -5.93 -16.18
C ASN A 26 -2.42 -4.95 -15.90
N ASP A 27 -1.60 -4.69 -16.91
CA ASP A 27 -0.42 -3.81 -16.79
C ASP A 27 -0.77 -2.38 -16.40
N ARG A 28 -1.96 -1.89 -16.82
CA ARG A 28 -2.42 -0.55 -16.46
C ARG A 28 -2.71 -0.44 -14.97
N LEU A 29 -3.33 -1.45 -14.37
CA LEU A 29 -3.55 -1.50 -12.92
C LEU A 29 -2.24 -1.69 -12.16
N LEU A 30 -1.35 -2.56 -12.67
CA LEU A 30 -0.04 -2.80 -12.07
C LEU A 30 0.75 -1.48 -11.95
N ALA A 31 0.86 -0.74 -13.06
CA ALA A 31 1.54 0.55 -13.09
C ALA A 31 0.87 1.60 -12.18
N ALA A 32 -0.46 1.64 -12.15
CA ALA A 32 -1.19 2.59 -11.31
C ALA A 32 -0.95 2.34 -9.81
N LEU A 33 -1.06 1.08 -9.36
CA LEU A 33 -0.87 0.71 -7.95
C LEU A 33 0.58 0.91 -7.47
N ALA A 34 1.57 0.70 -8.33
CA ALA A 34 2.96 0.93 -7.97
C ALA A 34 3.33 2.43 -7.95
N LYS A 35 2.72 3.23 -8.83
CA LYS A 35 3.05 4.65 -8.99
C LYS A 35 2.52 5.54 -7.87
N VAL A 36 1.35 5.21 -7.30
CA VAL A 36 0.70 6.07 -6.30
C VAL A 36 1.43 5.98 -4.95
N PRO A 37 2.01 7.08 -4.44
CA PRO A 37 2.70 7.09 -3.15
C PRO A 37 1.70 7.13 -2.01
N ARG A 38 1.20 5.96 -1.59
CA ARG A 38 0.14 5.79 -0.59
C ARG A 38 0.43 6.51 0.73
N GLU A 39 1.70 6.59 1.12
CA GLU A 39 2.16 7.30 2.32
C GLU A 39 1.85 8.80 2.32
N LYS A 40 1.62 9.41 1.15
CA LYS A 40 1.24 10.83 1.04
C LYS A 40 -0.24 11.09 1.36
N PHE A 41 -1.06 10.06 1.48
CA PHE A 41 -2.51 10.17 1.68
C PHE A 41 -2.97 9.80 3.09
N VAL A 42 -2.08 9.24 3.92
CA VAL A 42 -2.42 8.75 5.28
C VAL A 42 -2.01 9.70 6.40
N GLY A 43 -1.36 10.83 6.07
CA GLY A 43 -0.79 11.76 7.06
C GLY A 43 0.54 11.27 7.67
N PRO A 44 1.16 12.06 8.56
CA PRO A 44 2.38 11.66 9.26
C PRO A 44 2.10 10.53 10.28
N PRO A 45 3.11 9.70 10.63
CA PRO A 45 2.97 8.72 11.71
C PRO A 45 2.75 9.42 13.08
N PRO A 46 2.20 8.73 14.09
CA PRO A 46 1.86 7.31 14.10
C PRO A 46 0.64 6.95 13.23
N TRP A 47 0.76 5.87 12.47
CA TRP A 47 -0.34 5.34 11.66
C TRP A 47 -1.12 4.28 12.43
N PHE A 48 -2.39 4.09 12.07
CA PHE A 48 -3.27 3.13 12.69
C PHE A 48 -3.83 2.14 11.67
N TYR A 49 -3.85 0.86 12.02
CA TYR A 49 -4.47 -0.19 11.22
C TYR A 49 -5.61 -0.86 11.97
N ASN A 50 -6.60 -1.35 11.23
CA ASN A 50 -7.71 -2.11 11.81
C ASN A 50 -7.35 -3.60 11.92
N ASP A 51 -7.40 -4.15 13.14
CA ASP A 51 -7.14 -5.58 13.42
C ASP A 51 -8.42 -6.45 13.35
N PHE A 52 -9.44 -5.98 12.64
CA PHE A 52 -10.82 -6.49 12.60
C PHE A 52 -11.66 -6.24 13.87
N ARG A 53 -11.08 -5.63 14.93
CA ARG A 53 -11.81 -5.28 16.16
C ARG A 53 -11.62 -3.82 16.56
N HIS A 54 -10.40 -3.32 16.47
CA HIS A 54 -9.99 -1.98 16.89
C HIS A 54 -8.98 -1.40 15.91
N TYR A 55 -8.81 -0.08 15.94
CA TYR A 55 -7.64 0.55 15.36
C TYR A 55 -6.48 0.48 16.36
N ARG A 56 -5.34 -0.06 15.91
CA ARG A 56 -4.10 -0.14 16.68
C ARG A 56 -3.02 0.67 16.03
N GLU A 57 -2.20 1.29 16.85
CA GLU A 57 -0.99 1.97 16.41
C GLU A 57 -0.04 0.95 15.76
N MET A 58 0.56 1.37 14.65
CA MET A 58 1.55 0.59 13.95
C MET A 58 2.92 0.71 14.62
N ALA A 59 3.60 -0.42 14.82
CA ALA A 59 4.87 -0.48 15.55
C ALA A 59 6.06 0.19 14.83
N SER A 60 5.94 0.49 13.54
CA SER A 60 7.00 1.07 12.72
C SER A 60 6.47 2.29 11.96
N THR A 61 7.35 3.27 11.79
CA THR A 61 7.12 4.49 11.01
C THR A 61 7.78 4.44 9.62
N ASP A 62 8.39 3.30 9.24
CA ASP A 62 8.91 3.10 7.88
C ASP A 62 7.74 2.93 6.91
N PRO A 63 7.57 3.78 5.87
CA PRO A 63 6.46 3.72 4.91
C PRO A 63 6.18 2.35 4.27
N VAL A 64 7.17 1.44 4.21
CA VAL A 64 6.98 0.08 3.69
C VAL A 64 5.78 -0.64 4.32
N VAL A 65 5.52 -0.38 5.60
CA VAL A 65 4.39 -0.98 6.35
C VAL A 65 3.01 -0.60 5.80
N LEU A 66 2.88 0.51 5.06
CA LEU A 66 1.63 0.98 4.46
C LEU A 66 1.29 0.24 3.16
N TYR A 67 2.21 -0.57 2.65
CA TYR A 67 2.10 -1.35 1.43
C TYR A 67 1.79 -2.82 1.72
N GLN A 68 0.88 -3.01 2.67
CA GLN A 68 0.30 -4.30 3.03
C GLN A 68 -1.19 -4.29 2.67
N ASP A 69 -1.77 -5.46 2.49
CA ASP A 69 -3.21 -5.61 2.27
C ASP A 69 -3.97 -5.53 3.60
N LEU A 70 -3.96 -4.34 4.21
CA LEU A 70 -4.60 -4.03 5.48
C LEU A 70 -5.38 -2.72 5.41
N LEU A 71 -6.37 -2.58 6.27
CA LEU A 71 -7.18 -1.37 6.37
C LEU A 71 -6.44 -0.36 7.25
N ILE A 72 -6.07 0.79 6.64
CA ILE A 72 -5.34 1.88 7.28
C ILE A 72 -6.32 3.02 7.56
N GLY A 73 -6.27 3.59 8.76
CA GLY A 73 -7.00 4.80 9.10
C GLY A 73 -6.44 5.99 8.30
N LEU A 74 -7.32 6.80 7.72
CA LEU A 74 -6.92 8.06 7.08
C LEU A 74 -6.96 9.16 8.14
N ASN A 75 -5.97 10.04 8.14
CA ASN A 75 -6.06 11.29 8.88
C ASN A 75 -7.11 12.18 8.19
N THR A 76 -8.14 12.61 8.91
CA THR A 76 -9.16 13.55 8.43
C THR A 76 -8.73 14.99 8.61
#